data_AF-A0A5D3YHT0-F1
#
_entry.id   AF-A0A5D3YHT0-F1
#
_cell.length_a   1.000
_cell.length_b   1.000
_cell.length_c   1.000
_cell.angle_alpha   90.00
_cell.angle_beta   90.00
_cell.angle_gamma   90.00
#
_symmetry.space_group_name_H-M   'P 1'
#
loop_
_entity.id
_entity.type
_entity.pdbx_description
1 polymer ?
#
loop_
_entity_poly.entity_id
_entity_poly.type
_entity_poly.pdbx_seq_one_letter_code
_entity_poly.pdbx_strand_id
1 'polypeptide(L)' 'MLIIITYDVSTETREGRRRLRRVAKVCEGHGQRVQKSVFECRVNLMQFEEL' A
#
# COMPACT_ATOMS: atom_id res chain seq x y z
N MET A 1 7.10 -13.83 2.75
CA MET A 1 7.79 -13.14 1.64
C MET A 1 7.78 -11.64 1.92
N LEU A 2 8.84 -10.93 1.53
CA LEU A 2 8.86 -9.46 1.56
C LEU A 2 8.45 -8.94 0.18
N ILE A 3 7.50 -8.00 0.14
CA ILE A 3 6.99 -7.40 -1.10
C ILE A 3 7.10 -5.88 -0.98
N ILE A 4 7.59 -5.24 -2.04
CA ILE A 4 7.66 -3.79 -2.17
C ILE A 4 6.52 -3.33 -3.07
N ILE A 5 5.59 -2.55 -2.52
CA ILE A 5 4.43 -2.02 -3.22
C ILE A 5 4.72 -0.56 -3.55
N THR A 6 4.71 -0.22 -4.85
CA THR A 6 4.76 1.16 -5.33
C THR A 6 3.42 1.49 -5.99
N TYR A 7 2.72 2.50 -5.46
CA TYR A 7 1.40 2.87 -5.94
C TYR A 7 1.45 4.22 -6.67
N ASP A 8 1.32 4.16 -7.99
CA ASP A 8 1.19 5.36 -8.81
C ASP A 8 -0.25 5.89 -8.73
N VAL A 9 -0.40 7.02 -8.04
CA VAL A 9 -1.67 7.71 -7.92
C VAL A 9 -1.41 9.20 -7.86
N SER A 10 -2.08 9.96 -8.73
CA SER A 10 -2.07 11.42 -8.61
C SER A 10 -2.63 11.81 -7.24
N THR A 11 -1.91 12.69 -6.53
CA THR A 11 -2.30 13.18 -5.20
C THR A 11 -2.72 14.65 -5.21
N GLU A 12 -2.87 15.24 -6.39
CA GLU A 12 -3.29 16.63 -6.59
C GLU A 12 -4.78 16.80 -6.27
N THR A 13 -5.59 15.79 -6.57
CA THR A 13 -7.03 15.80 -6.30
C THR A 13 -7.39 15.15 -4.95
N ARG A 14 -8.56 15.50 -4.40
CA ARG A 14 -9.05 14.93 -3.13
C ARG A 14 -9.32 13.44 -3.26
N GLU A 15 -9.79 13.02 -4.43
CA GLU A 15 -10.11 11.65 -4.81
C GLU A 15 -8.84 10.80 -4.82
N GLY A 16 -7.77 11.31 -5.43
CA GLY A 16 -6.45 10.68 -5.45
C GLY A 16 -5.88 10.46 -4.04
N ARG A 17 -5.91 11.51 -3.20
CA ARG A 17 -5.53 11.39 -1.79
C ARG A 17 -6.40 10.39 -1.02
N ARG A 18 -7.69 10.30 -1.32
CA ARG A 18 -8.61 9.32 -0.71
C ARG A 18 -8.25 7.88 -1.10
N ARG A 19 -7.93 7.62 -2.36
CA ARG A 19 -7.47 6.31 -2.82
C ARG A 19 -6.15 5.91 -2.16
N LEU A 20 -5.17 6.81 -2.11
CA LEU A 20 -3.91 6.55 -1.42
C LEU A 20 -4.11 6.20 0.06
N ARG A 21 -5.00 6.91 0.77
CA ARG A 21 -5.32 6.57 2.17
C ARG A 21 -5.93 5.18 2.33
N ARG A 22 -6.74 4.73 1.37
CA ARG A 22 -7.34 3.38 1.40
C ARG A 22 -6.27 2.31 1.20
N VAL A 23 -5.41 2.47 0.20
CA VAL A 23 -4.28 1.56 -0.05
C VAL A 23 -3.34 1.52 1.15
N ALA A 24 -2.96 2.68 1.68
CA ALA A 24 -2.08 2.77 2.85
C ALA A 24 -2.64 2.01 4.05
N LYS A 25 -3.95 2.14 4.33
CA LYS A 25 -4.60 1.43 5.43
C LYS A 25 -4.48 -0.09 5.30
N VAL A 26 -4.56 -0.63 4.08
CA VAL A 26 -4.38 -2.06 3.83
C VAL A 26 -2.91 -2.45 3.99
N CYS A 27 -2.00 -1.75 3.30
CA CYS A 27 -0.56 -2.09 3.30
C CYS A 27 0.08 -1.98 4.70
N GLU A 28 -0.29 -0.97 5.49
CA GLU A 28 0.19 -0.78 6.86
C GLU A 28 -0.31 -1.89 7.82
N GLY A 29 -1.38 -2.62 7.48
CA GLY A 29 -1.81 -3.81 8.21
C GLY A 29 -0.89 -5.02 8.02
N HIS A 30 -0.10 -5.01 6.94
CA HIS A 30 0.80 -6.10 6.56
C HIS A 30 2.28 -5.69 6.53
N GLY A 31 2.61 -4.47 6.97
CA GLY A 31 3.97 -3.95 6.88
C GLY A 31 4.12 -2.48 7.22
N GLN A 32 5.11 -1.84 6.60
CA GLN A 32 5.50 -0.47 6.89
C GLN A 32 5.42 0.41 5.64
N ARG A 33 4.87 1.61 5.80
CA ARG A 33 4.96 2.68 4.79
C ARG A 33 6.31 3.38 4.90
N VAL A 34 7.13 3.25 3.86
CA VAL A 34 8.51 3.79 3.83
C VAL A 34 8.62 5.10 3.05
N GLN A 35 7.69 5.37 2.13
CA GLN A 35 7.56 6.67 1.45
C GLN A 35 6.09 7.03 1.23
N LYS A 36 5.83 8.15 0.55
CA LYS A 36 4.46 8.66 0.33
C LYS A 36 3.54 7.61 -0.29
N SER A 37 3.97 6.86 -1.29
CA SER A 37 3.17 5.77 -1.88
C SER A 37 3.99 4.50 -2.09
N VAL A 38 4.96 4.26 -1.19
CA VAL A 38 5.80 3.06 -1.19
C VAL A 38 5.68 2.35 0.16
N PHE A 39 5.44 1.05 0.10
CA PHE A 39 5.19 0.19 1.26
C PHE A 39 6.02 -1.07 1.18
N GLU A 40 6.55 -1.51 2.32
CA GLU A 40 7.22 -2.79 2.47
C GLU A 40 6.33 -3.72 3.30
N CYS A 41 5.75 -4.74 2.66
CA CYS A 41 4.81 -5.67 3.29
C CYS A 41 5.43 -7.05 3.45
N ARG A 42 5.24 -7.65 4.63
CA ARG A 42 5.62 -9.04 4.92
C ARG A 42 4.37 -9.90 4.92
N VAL A 43 4.19 -10.68 3.86
CA VAL A 43 3.00 -11.51 3.64
C VAL A 43 3.39 -12.94 3.25
N ASN A 44 2.55 -13.91 3.62
CA ASN A 44 2.62 -15.26 3.06
C ASN A 44 1.84 -15.34 1.72
N LEU A 45 1.82 -16.50 1.06
CA LEU A 45 1.15 -16.66 -0.24
C LEU A 45 -0.36 -16.42 -0.16
N MET A 46 -1.03 -16.96 0.85
CA MET A 46 -2.47 -16.78 1.05
C MET A 46 -2.83 -15.31 1.29
N GLN A 47 -2.07 -14.63 2.14
CA GLN A 47 -2.25 -13.20 2.40
C GLN A 47 -1.96 -12.35 1.18
N PHE A 48 -1.09 -12.79 0.28
CA PHE A 48 -0.80 -12.09 -0.96
C PHE A 48 -1.92 -12.23 -1.99
N GLU A 49 -2.59 -13.38 -2.04
CA GLU A 49 -3.77 -13.60 -2.90
C GLU A 49 -4.98 -12.75 -2.47
N GLU A 50 -5.10 -12.42 -1.19
CA GLU A 50 -6.18 -11.59 -0.63
C GLU A 50 -5.96 -10.08 -0.73
N LEU A 51 -4.73 -9.64 -1.04
CA LEU A 51 -4.25 -8.24 -0.94
C LEU A 51 -4.51 -7.42 -2.20
#